data_AF-A0A4R6J3Y9-F1
#
_entry.id   AF-A0A4R6J3Y9-F1
#
_cell.length_a   1.000
_cell.length_b   1.000
_cell.length_c   1.000
_cell.angle_alpha   90.00
_cell.angle_beta   90.00
_cell.angle_gamma   90.00
#
_symmetry.space_group_name_H-M   'P 1'
#
loop_
_entity.id
_entity.type
_entity.pdbx_description
1 polymer ?
#
loop_
_entity_poly.entity_id
_entity_poly.type
_entity_poly.pdbx_seq_one_letter_code
_entity_poly.pdbx_strand_id
1 'polypeptide(L)'
;MLTDPNYLVPSPPYSPGGVAWLRASVARFSNGATHERRRALAEAELAAIDPEALRELALRRGTGPVEVLAEALGLPATVAEDIAVIAKSYQPHTTITTAADQAVDRLARLLGTADESAANRIALLVQACDATTALVTNIIAGRTDPPVPKTRRIAPDGTTVEVDLTDSPFGAGPHACPGRLHALALADGLVQAQRPRPPR
;
A
#
# COMPACT_ATOMS: atom_id res chain seq x y z
N MET A 1 -8.75 13.46 -15.21
CA MET A 1 -9.22 12.19 -14.59
C MET A 1 -8.78 12.05 -13.13
N LEU A 2 -7.48 12.02 -12.81
CA LEU A 2 -7.03 11.84 -11.42
C LEU A 2 -7.47 12.94 -10.44
N THR A 3 -7.61 14.18 -10.92
CA THR A 3 -8.03 15.35 -10.15
C THR A 3 -9.49 15.74 -10.35
N ASP A 4 -10.22 15.04 -11.23
CA ASP A 4 -11.61 15.35 -11.54
C ASP A 4 -12.52 14.61 -10.55
N PRO A 5 -13.32 15.33 -9.74
CA PRO A 5 -14.15 14.71 -8.72
C PRO A 5 -15.26 13.81 -9.29
N ASN A 6 -15.59 13.91 -10.58
CA ASN A 6 -16.59 13.06 -11.22
C ASN A 6 -16.03 11.68 -11.62
N TYR A 7 -14.72 11.47 -11.54
CA TYR A 7 -14.08 10.18 -11.77
C TYR A 7 -13.79 9.49 -10.44
N LEU A 8 -14.68 8.60 -10.03
CA LEU A 8 -14.63 7.95 -8.72
C LEU A 8 -13.70 6.75 -8.71
N VAL A 9 -13.19 6.36 -7.55
CA VAL A 9 -12.54 5.06 -7.40
C VAL A 9 -13.61 3.95 -7.30
N PRO A 10 -13.43 2.77 -7.94
CA PRO A 10 -14.37 1.66 -7.80
C PRO A 10 -14.49 1.19 -6.34
N SER A 11 -15.72 1.17 -5.82
CA SER A 11 -16.04 0.69 -4.47
C SER A 11 -16.36 -0.81 -4.48
N PRO A 12 -15.58 -1.66 -3.80
CA PRO A 12 -15.82 -3.10 -3.71
C PRO A 12 -16.99 -3.42 -2.77
N PRO A 13 -17.70 -4.54 -2.98
CA PRO A 13 -18.77 -4.97 -2.09
C PRO A 13 -18.24 -5.34 -0.71
N TYR A 14 -19.04 -5.07 0.32
CA TYR A 14 -18.71 -5.38 1.71
C TYR A 14 -19.02 -6.85 2.06
N SER A 15 -18.19 -7.41 2.93
CA SER A 15 -18.41 -8.67 3.66
C SER A 15 -17.95 -8.47 5.12
N PRO A 16 -18.48 -9.21 6.11
CA PRO A 16 -18.07 -9.09 7.52
C PRO A 16 -16.62 -9.51 7.83
N GLY A 17 -15.93 -10.22 6.93
CA GLY A 17 -14.57 -10.71 7.16
C GLY A 17 -13.75 -10.90 5.89
N GLY A 18 -12.49 -11.31 6.08
CA GLY A 18 -11.56 -11.60 4.99
C GLY A 18 -11.19 -10.41 4.11
N VAL A 19 -10.76 -10.70 2.88
CA VAL A 19 -10.28 -9.72 1.91
C VAL A 19 -11.40 -8.77 1.46
N ALA A 20 -12.63 -9.26 1.35
CA ALA A 20 -13.77 -8.41 1.00
C ALA A 20 -14.03 -7.33 2.07
N TRP A 21 -13.96 -7.69 3.35
CA TRP A 21 -13.99 -6.73 4.46
C TRP A 21 -12.85 -5.71 4.34
N LEU A 22 -11.60 -6.17 4.14
CA LEU A 22 -10.44 -5.30 4.03
C LEU A 22 -10.63 -4.29 2.88
N ARG A 23 -10.95 -4.77 1.67
CA ARG A 23 -11.18 -3.94 0.49
C ARG A 23 -12.28 -2.90 0.73
N ALA A 24 -13.39 -3.28 1.38
CA ALA A 24 -14.51 -2.39 1.63
C ALA A 24 -14.28 -1.40 2.79
N SER A 25 -13.19 -1.54 3.55
CA SER A 25 -12.90 -0.77 4.77
C SER A 25 -11.71 0.20 4.65
N VAL A 26 -11.05 0.26 3.49
CA VAL A 26 -9.81 1.03 3.28
C VAL A 26 -10.03 2.30 2.46
N ALA A 27 -9.17 3.30 2.67
CA ALA A 27 -9.20 4.54 1.90
C ALA A 27 -9.01 4.29 0.40
N ARG A 28 -8.13 3.34 0.02
CA ARG A 28 -7.76 3.05 -1.38
C ARG A 28 -8.95 2.82 -2.30
N PHE A 29 -10.06 2.30 -1.78
CA PHE A 29 -11.26 1.96 -2.55
C PHE A 29 -12.52 2.68 -2.06
N SER A 30 -12.35 3.86 -1.46
CA SER A 30 -13.44 4.68 -0.94
C SER A 30 -13.53 6.00 -1.70
N ASN A 31 -14.65 6.71 -1.58
CA ASN A 31 -14.83 8.07 -2.10
C ASN A 31 -15.48 8.98 -1.04
N GLY A 32 -15.43 10.31 -1.25
CA GLY A 32 -16.11 11.31 -0.41
C GLY A 32 -15.72 11.25 1.08
N ALA A 33 -16.68 11.54 1.97
CA ALA A 33 -16.45 11.58 3.42
C ALA A 33 -15.94 10.25 4.00
N THR A 34 -16.35 9.11 3.44
CA THR A 34 -15.83 7.79 3.83
C THR A 34 -14.36 7.65 3.50
N HIS A 35 -13.93 8.14 2.33
CA HIS A 35 -12.52 8.18 1.96
C HIS A 35 -11.73 9.10 2.88
N GLU A 36 -12.22 10.32 3.14
CA GLU A 36 -11.56 11.29 4.02
C GLU A 36 -11.30 10.70 5.41
N ARG A 37 -12.31 10.10 6.02
CA ARG A 37 -12.18 9.43 7.33
C ARG A 37 -11.13 8.33 7.32
N ARG A 38 -11.20 7.41 6.35
CA ARG A 38 -10.28 6.26 6.27
C ARG A 38 -8.85 6.69 5.92
N ARG A 39 -8.72 7.72 5.08
CA ARG A 39 -7.44 8.30 4.69
C ARG A 39 -6.76 8.95 5.89
N ALA A 40 -7.51 9.67 6.73
CA ALA A 40 -6.98 10.25 7.95
C ALA A 40 -6.37 9.20 8.89
N LEU A 41 -6.96 8.00 8.98
CA LEU A 41 -6.39 6.88 9.75
C LEU A 41 -5.03 6.45 9.17
N ALA A 42 -4.93 6.25 7.86
CA ALA A 42 -3.67 5.88 7.21
C ALA A 42 -2.60 6.98 7.32
N GLU A 43 -3.00 8.25 7.19
CA GLU A 43 -2.10 9.40 7.33
C GLU A 43 -1.60 9.57 8.76
N ALA A 44 -2.42 9.28 9.77
CA ALA A 44 -1.99 9.30 11.17
C ALA A 44 -0.90 8.26 11.46
N GLU A 45 -1.04 7.03 10.93
CA GLU A 45 0.00 5.99 11.03
C GLU A 45 1.30 6.43 10.35
N LEU A 46 1.20 6.98 9.13
CA LEU A 46 2.37 7.46 8.39
C LEU A 46 3.03 8.65 9.07
N ALA A 47 2.27 9.58 9.65
CA ALA A 47 2.80 10.74 10.35
C ALA A 47 3.61 10.37 11.61
N ALA A 48 3.32 9.22 12.22
CA ALA A 48 4.08 8.70 13.35
C ALA A 48 5.44 8.07 12.94
N ILE A 49 5.64 7.82 11.65
CA ILE A 49 6.87 7.22 11.12
C ILE A 49 7.72 8.32 10.47
N ASP A 50 8.91 8.56 11.04
CA ASP A 50 9.92 9.41 10.41
C ASP A 50 10.50 8.71 9.16
N PRO A 51 10.36 9.31 7.95
CA PRO A 51 10.93 8.74 6.73
C PRO A 51 12.44 8.51 6.82
N GLU A 52 13.20 9.37 7.51
CA GLU A 52 14.65 9.21 7.60
C GLU A 52 15.03 8.02 8.48
N ALA A 53 14.39 7.88 9.64
CA ALA A 53 14.52 6.69 10.48
C ALA A 53 14.12 5.40 9.73
N LEU A 54 13.08 5.47 8.90
CA LEU A 54 12.61 4.35 8.07
C LEU A 54 13.65 3.96 7.01
N ARG A 55 14.28 4.95 6.36
CA ARG A 55 15.38 4.74 5.40
C ARG A 55 16.56 4.05 6.06
N GLU A 56 16.98 4.52 7.23
CA GLU A 56 18.07 3.90 8.01
C GLU A 56 17.74 2.48 8.47
N LEU A 57 16.48 2.23 8.87
CA LEU A 57 16.03 0.88 9.19
C LEU A 57 16.12 -0.05 7.98
N ALA A 58 15.63 0.38 6.82
CA ALA A 58 15.72 -0.36 5.56
C ALA A 58 17.17 -0.69 5.19
N LEU A 59 18.07 0.30 5.30
CA LEU A 59 19.49 0.13 5.04
C LEU A 59 20.14 -0.92 5.96
N ARG A 60 19.83 -0.87 7.27
CA ARG A 60 20.42 -1.79 8.26
C ARG A 60 19.89 -3.22 8.14
N ARG A 61 18.58 -3.39 7.89
CA ARG A 61 17.94 -4.71 7.81
C ARG A 61 18.27 -5.40 6.49
N GLY A 62 18.21 -4.68 5.37
CA GLY A 62 18.32 -5.27 4.03
C GLY A 62 17.23 -6.29 3.69
N THR A 63 16.14 -6.35 4.45
CA THR A 63 14.96 -7.21 4.22
C THR A 63 14.00 -6.58 3.19
N GLY A 64 12.84 -7.19 2.95
CA GLY A 64 11.82 -6.60 2.09
C GLY A 64 11.16 -5.33 2.68
N PRO A 65 10.43 -4.56 1.84
CA PRO A 65 9.77 -3.33 2.27
C PRO A 65 8.67 -3.57 3.31
N VAL A 66 8.03 -4.74 3.31
CA VAL A 66 6.94 -5.06 4.23
C VAL A 66 7.46 -5.29 5.64
N GLU A 67 8.58 -6.01 5.78
CA GLU A 67 9.23 -6.29 7.05
C GLU A 67 9.66 -5.01 7.75
N VAL A 68 10.27 -4.09 6.99
CA VAL A 68 10.72 -2.79 7.51
C VAL A 68 9.53 -1.92 7.93
N LEU A 69 8.49 -1.84 7.09
CA LEU A 69 7.31 -1.05 7.42
C LEU A 69 6.52 -1.66 8.59
N ALA A 70 6.45 -2.99 8.69
CA ALA A 70 5.83 -3.67 9.83
C ALA A 70 6.54 -3.31 11.14
N GLU A 71 7.87 -3.37 11.17
CA GLU A 71 8.66 -2.98 12.34
C GLU A 71 8.43 -1.51 12.72
N ALA A 72 8.39 -0.61 11.74
CA ALA A 72 8.11 0.81 11.97
C ALA A 72 6.68 1.06 12.51
N LEU A 73 5.73 0.19 12.19
CA LEU A 73 4.36 0.18 12.73
C LEU A 73 4.23 -0.57 14.06
N GLY A 74 5.32 -1.06 14.64
CA GLY A 74 5.31 -1.83 15.88
C GLY A 74 4.78 -3.26 15.74
N LEU A 75 4.81 -3.82 14.53
CA LEU A 75 4.36 -5.17 14.21
C LEU A 75 5.56 -6.12 14.01
N PRO A 76 5.39 -7.42 14.30
CA PRO A 76 6.44 -8.40 14.03
C PRO A 76 6.67 -8.54 12.52
N ALA A 77 7.92 -8.64 12.09
CA ALA A 77 8.28 -8.79 10.67
C ALA A 77 7.65 -10.04 10.01
N THR A 78 7.27 -11.05 10.79
CA THR A 78 6.59 -12.27 10.31
C THR A 78 5.25 -12.02 9.64
N VAL A 79 4.62 -10.84 9.85
CA VAL A 79 3.39 -10.47 9.13
C VAL A 79 3.61 -10.37 7.62
N ALA A 80 4.86 -10.22 7.15
CA ALA A 80 5.18 -10.14 5.73
C ALA A 80 4.70 -11.36 4.93
N GLU A 81 4.69 -12.55 5.54
CA GLU A 81 4.18 -13.78 4.92
C GLU A 81 2.68 -13.68 4.62
N ASP A 82 1.89 -13.24 5.61
CA ASP A 82 0.45 -13.02 5.47
C ASP A 82 0.16 -11.91 4.45
N ILE A 83 0.92 -10.81 4.49
CA ILE A 83 0.79 -9.69 3.56
C ILE A 83 1.05 -10.14 2.12
N ALA A 84 2.07 -10.97 1.87
CA ALA A 84 2.36 -11.49 0.54
C ALA A 84 1.23 -12.36 -0.02
N VAL A 85 0.51 -13.11 0.85
CA VAL A 85 -0.69 -13.86 0.45
C VAL A 85 -1.85 -12.91 0.14
N ILE A 86 -2.08 -11.90 0.99
CA ILE A 86 -3.17 -10.93 0.82
C ILE A 86 -2.96 -10.09 -0.45
N ALA A 87 -1.73 -9.65 -0.73
CA ALA A 87 -1.40 -8.80 -1.88
C ALA A 87 -1.89 -9.40 -3.21
N LYS A 88 -1.76 -10.73 -3.38
CA LYS A 88 -2.23 -11.47 -4.57
C LYS A 88 -3.74 -11.43 -4.75
N SER A 89 -4.49 -11.23 -3.67
CA SER A 89 -5.94 -11.09 -3.65
C SER A 89 -6.38 -9.65 -3.32
N TYR A 90 -5.51 -8.64 -3.32
CA TYR A 90 -5.92 -7.33 -2.78
C TYR A 90 -6.69 -6.47 -3.79
N GLN A 91 -6.29 -6.46 -5.06
CA GLN A 91 -6.93 -5.59 -6.06
C GLN A 91 -8.34 -6.10 -6.40
N PRO A 92 -9.36 -5.25 -6.59
CA PRO A 92 -10.77 -5.68 -6.74
C PRO A 92 -11.04 -6.71 -7.85
N HIS A 93 -10.21 -6.71 -8.90
CA HIS A 93 -10.30 -7.62 -10.04
C HIS A 93 -9.59 -8.96 -9.85
N THR A 94 -8.89 -9.15 -8.72
CA THR A 94 -8.21 -10.41 -8.39
C THR A 94 -9.13 -11.34 -7.62
N THR A 95 -8.96 -12.64 -7.83
CA THR A 95 -9.70 -13.68 -7.12
C THR A 95 -9.35 -13.67 -5.63
N ILE A 96 -10.37 -13.68 -4.78
CA ILE A 96 -10.20 -13.88 -3.33
C ILE A 96 -9.99 -15.38 -3.08
N THR A 97 -8.96 -15.71 -2.31
CA THR A 97 -8.66 -17.09 -1.92
C THR A 97 -8.91 -17.30 -0.44
N THR A 98 -9.25 -18.53 -0.03
CA THR A 98 -9.41 -18.88 1.39
C THR A 98 -8.16 -18.56 2.21
N ALA A 99 -6.97 -18.77 1.64
CA ALA A 99 -5.71 -18.46 2.32
C ALA A 99 -5.55 -16.95 2.58
N ALA A 100 -5.95 -16.10 1.63
CA ALA A 100 -5.93 -14.65 1.80
C ALA A 100 -6.95 -14.18 2.83
N ASP A 101 -8.17 -14.75 2.85
CA ASP A 101 -9.16 -14.44 3.88
C ASP A 101 -8.63 -14.78 5.28
N GLN A 102 -8.07 -15.99 5.44
CA GLN A 102 -7.48 -16.42 6.70
C GLN A 102 -6.30 -15.55 7.15
N ALA A 103 -5.49 -15.05 6.20
CA ALA A 103 -4.40 -14.13 6.48
C ALA A 103 -4.93 -12.77 6.97
N VAL A 104 -5.97 -12.21 6.35
CA VAL A 104 -6.62 -10.99 6.85
C VAL A 104 -7.16 -11.21 8.26
N ASP A 105 -7.82 -12.33 8.51
CA ASP A 105 -8.38 -12.63 9.83
C ASP A 105 -7.30 -12.76 10.92
N ARG A 106 -6.12 -13.33 10.59
CA ARG A 106 -4.97 -13.37 11.51
C ARG A 106 -4.45 -11.99 11.82
N LEU A 107 -4.26 -11.14 10.82
CA LEU A 107 -3.76 -9.78 11.01
C LEU A 107 -4.77 -8.90 11.77
N ALA A 108 -6.06 -9.03 11.47
CA ALA A 108 -7.10 -8.31 12.20
C ALA A 108 -7.12 -8.69 13.69
N ARG A 109 -6.97 -9.99 14.02
CA ARG A 109 -6.82 -10.45 15.41
C ARG A 109 -5.54 -9.92 16.08
N LEU A 110 -4.42 -9.91 15.35
CA LEU A 110 -3.16 -9.36 15.86
C LEU A 110 -3.28 -7.87 16.22
N LEU A 111 -4.06 -7.12 15.42
CA LEU A 111 -4.33 -5.70 15.62
C LEU A 111 -5.44 -5.43 16.64
N GLY A 112 -6.04 -6.48 17.22
CA GLY A 112 -7.14 -6.39 18.18
C GLY A 112 -8.51 -6.41 17.50
N THR A 113 -9.08 -5.24 17.24
CA THR A 113 -10.44 -5.12 16.69
C THR A 113 -10.40 -5.02 15.16
N ALA A 114 -11.27 -5.78 14.48
CA ALA A 114 -11.45 -5.70 13.03
C ALA A 114 -12.25 -4.45 12.64
N ASP A 115 -11.63 -3.28 12.76
CA ASP A 115 -12.19 -1.97 12.42
C ASP A 115 -11.45 -1.28 11.25
N GLU A 116 -11.87 -0.05 10.91
CA GLU A 116 -11.24 0.71 9.84
C GLU A 116 -9.78 1.05 10.14
N SER A 117 -9.37 1.16 11.41
CA SER A 117 -7.98 1.42 11.78
C SER A 117 -7.11 0.22 11.43
N ALA A 118 -7.53 -0.97 11.86
CA ALA A 118 -6.86 -2.23 11.50
C ALA A 118 -6.82 -2.45 9.99
N ALA A 119 -7.93 -2.20 9.28
CA ALA A 119 -7.99 -2.33 7.83
C ALA A 119 -6.99 -1.40 7.12
N ASN A 120 -6.91 -0.12 7.51
CA ASN A 120 -5.99 0.83 6.88
C ASN A 120 -4.52 0.53 7.22
N ARG A 121 -4.22 0.02 8.42
CA ARG A 121 -2.85 -0.43 8.76
C ARG A 121 -2.42 -1.66 7.93
N ILE A 122 -3.31 -2.65 7.76
CA ILE A 122 -3.07 -3.78 6.84
C ILE A 122 -2.87 -3.27 5.41
N ALA A 123 -3.70 -2.31 4.97
CA ALA A 123 -3.61 -1.75 3.63
C ALA A 123 -2.32 -0.97 3.38
N LEU A 124 -1.71 -0.34 4.39
CA LEU A 124 -0.38 0.28 4.25
C LEU A 124 0.67 -0.78 3.91
N LEU A 125 0.69 -1.89 4.63
CA LEU A 125 1.61 -3.00 4.40
C LEU A 125 1.40 -3.66 3.02
N VAL A 126 0.14 -3.96 2.67
CA VAL A 126 -0.18 -4.57 1.37
C VAL A 126 0.20 -3.65 0.21
N GLN A 127 -0.02 -2.34 0.35
CA GLN A 127 0.34 -1.38 -0.70
C GLN A 127 1.84 -1.12 -0.78
N ALA A 128 2.59 -1.33 0.30
CA ALA A 128 4.04 -1.27 0.30
C ALA A 128 4.69 -2.49 -0.38
N CYS A 129 4.05 -3.66 -0.37
CA CYS A 129 4.57 -4.94 -0.85
C CYS A 129 5.10 -4.89 -2.30
N ASP A 130 4.23 -5.04 -3.29
CA ASP A 130 4.66 -5.15 -4.69
C ASP A 130 5.10 -3.79 -5.25
N ALA A 131 4.45 -2.71 -4.84
CA ALA A 131 4.74 -1.38 -5.36
C ALA A 131 6.13 -0.89 -4.93
N THR A 132 6.52 -1.05 -3.67
CA THR A 132 7.87 -0.60 -3.25
C THR A 132 8.94 -1.55 -3.78
N THR A 133 8.65 -2.85 -3.91
CA THR A 133 9.55 -3.79 -4.57
C THR A 133 9.80 -3.37 -6.02
N ALA A 134 8.75 -3.06 -6.78
CA ALA A 134 8.86 -2.54 -8.14
C ALA A 134 9.61 -1.20 -8.20
N LEU A 135 9.36 -0.31 -7.23
CA LEU A 135 10.07 0.98 -7.12
C LEU A 135 11.58 0.78 -6.95
N VAL A 136 12.00 -0.12 -6.05
CA VAL A 136 13.40 -0.48 -5.83
C VAL A 136 14.01 -1.04 -7.12
N THR A 137 13.34 -1.99 -7.78
CA THR A 137 13.80 -2.55 -9.06
C THR A 137 13.96 -1.46 -10.13
N ASN A 138 13.02 -0.52 -10.22
CA ASN A 138 13.08 0.58 -11.19
C ASN A 138 14.27 1.51 -10.92
N ILE A 139 14.51 1.88 -9.66
CA ILE A 139 15.64 2.73 -9.26
C ILE A 139 16.97 2.05 -9.60
N ILE A 140 17.13 0.76 -9.29
CA ILE A 140 18.36 0.00 -9.60
C ILE A 140 18.60 -0.05 -11.11
N ALA A 141 17.54 -0.21 -11.89
CA ALA A 141 17.61 -0.23 -13.35
C ALA A 141 17.73 1.16 -13.99
N GLY A 142 17.76 2.25 -13.20
CA GLY A 142 17.78 3.63 -13.71
C GLY A 142 16.49 4.04 -14.45
N ARG A 143 15.38 3.37 -14.18
CA ARG A 143 14.08 3.62 -14.81
C ARG A 143 13.22 4.54 -13.95
N THR A 144 12.42 5.37 -14.62
CA THR A 144 11.43 6.24 -13.97
C THR A 144 10.01 5.68 -14.06
N ASP A 145 9.86 4.41 -14.45
CA ASP A 145 8.56 3.75 -14.56
C ASP A 145 7.81 3.84 -13.22
N PRO A 146 6.49 4.14 -13.25
CA PRO A 146 5.68 4.11 -12.04
C PRO A 146 5.62 2.70 -11.44
N PRO A 147 5.77 2.55 -10.11
CA PRO A 147 5.71 1.23 -9.46
C PRO A 147 4.34 0.56 -9.58
N VAL A 148 3.29 1.38 -9.76
CA VAL A 148 1.96 0.94 -10.16
C VAL A 148 1.64 1.68 -11.47
N PRO A 149 1.62 1.00 -12.63
CA PRO A 149 1.56 1.70 -13.91
C PRO A 149 0.18 2.26 -14.24
N LYS A 150 -0.88 1.68 -13.66
CA LYS A 150 -2.25 2.06 -13.96
C LYS A 150 -3.11 2.03 -12.72
N THR A 151 -4.13 2.88 -12.70
CA THR A 151 -5.24 2.82 -11.75
C THR A 151 -6.57 2.75 -12.51
N ARG A 152 -7.67 2.51 -11.80
CA ARG A 152 -9.02 2.48 -12.40
C ARG A 152 -9.90 3.55 -11.79
N ARG A 153 -10.79 4.11 -12.61
CA ARG A 153 -11.83 5.04 -12.20
C ARG A 153 -13.18 4.63 -12.78
N ILE A 154 -14.26 5.01 -12.12
CA ILE A 154 -15.62 4.98 -12.65
C ILE A 154 -15.88 6.37 -13.23
N ALA A 155 -16.12 6.43 -14.53
CA ALA A 155 -16.47 7.65 -15.24
C ALA A 155 -17.92 8.07 -14.94
N PRO A 156 -18.33 9.31 -15.27
CA PRO A 156 -19.69 9.82 -14.97
C PRO A 156 -20.82 8.99 -15.61
N ASP A 157 -20.54 8.29 -16.71
CA ASP A 157 -21.47 7.38 -17.39
C ASP A 157 -21.52 5.97 -16.76
N GLY A 158 -20.79 5.74 -15.66
CA GLY A 158 -20.70 4.48 -14.96
C GLY A 158 -19.66 3.50 -15.52
N THR A 159 -18.97 3.83 -16.61
CA THR A 159 -17.97 2.94 -17.21
C THR A 159 -16.69 2.91 -16.38
N THR A 160 -16.03 1.74 -16.33
CA THR A 160 -14.70 1.63 -15.72
C THR A 160 -13.63 2.01 -16.75
N VAL A 161 -12.81 2.99 -16.42
CA VAL A 161 -11.67 3.44 -17.25
C VAL A 161 -10.35 3.15 -16.56
N GLU A 162 -9.34 2.73 -17.32
CA GLU A 162 -7.96 2.67 -16.85
C GLU A 162 -7.28 4.02 -17.05
N VAL A 163 -6.52 4.46 -16.05
CA VAL A 163 -5.76 5.70 -16.06
C VAL A 163 -4.28 5.35 -15.92
N ASP A 164 -3.50 5.78 -16.91
CA ASP A 164 -2.03 5.66 -16.90
C ASP A 164 -1.42 6.57 -15.82
N LEU A 165 -0.43 6.06 -15.09
CA LEU A 165 0.26 6.75 -14.01
C LEU A 165 1.69 7.16 -14.36
N THR A 166 2.10 7.05 -15.62
CA THR A 166 3.46 7.43 -16.09
C THR A 166 3.83 8.85 -15.67
N ASP A 167 2.95 9.83 -15.92
CA ASP A 167 3.17 11.24 -15.54
C ASP A 167 2.79 11.55 -14.09
N SER A 168 2.27 10.58 -13.34
CA SER A 168 1.89 10.72 -11.94
C SER A 168 2.12 9.42 -11.17
N PRO A 169 3.37 8.99 -10.94
CA PRO A 169 3.70 7.67 -10.36
C PRO A 169 3.10 7.39 -8.98
N PHE A 170 2.77 8.46 -8.26
CA PHE A 170 2.14 8.41 -6.94
C PHE A 170 0.69 8.92 -6.98
N GLY A 171 0.07 8.99 -8.15
CA GLY A 171 -1.26 9.58 -8.35
C GLY A 171 -1.28 11.10 -8.17
N ALA A 172 -2.48 11.68 -8.24
CA ALA A 172 -2.74 13.10 -8.08
C ALA A 172 -4.11 13.35 -7.46
N GLY A 173 -4.35 14.58 -6.99
CA GLY A 173 -5.63 14.99 -6.41
C GLY A 173 -5.97 14.29 -5.09
N PRO A 174 -7.26 14.15 -4.75
CA PRO A 174 -7.70 13.56 -3.48
C PRO A 174 -7.20 12.13 -3.24
N HIS A 175 -6.84 11.39 -4.29
CA HIS A 175 -6.31 10.02 -4.23
C HIS A 175 -4.80 9.93 -4.49
N ALA A 176 -4.05 11.03 -4.41
CA ALA A 176 -2.59 10.99 -4.39
C ALA A 176 -2.10 10.15 -3.21
N CYS A 177 -1.05 9.35 -3.42
CA CYS A 177 -0.49 8.45 -2.43
C CYS A 177 -0.01 9.23 -1.19
N PRO A 178 -0.59 9.01 0.00
CA PRO A 178 -0.15 9.69 1.22
C PRO A 178 1.24 9.22 1.65
N GLY A 179 1.61 7.97 1.36
CA GLY A 179 2.89 7.36 1.74
C GLY A 179 4.03 7.62 0.76
N ARG A 180 3.95 8.63 -0.12
CA ARG A 180 4.98 8.88 -1.14
C ARG A 180 6.37 9.06 -0.52
N LEU A 181 6.48 9.85 0.54
CA LEU A 181 7.76 10.10 1.22
C LEU A 181 8.32 8.82 1.85
N HIS A 182 7.47 8.05 2.54
CA HIS A 182 7.84 6.77 3.15
C HIS A 182 8.27 5.72 2.12
N ALA A 183 7.57 5.62 0.99
CA ALA A 183 7.92 4.68 -0.08
C ALA A 183 9.28 5.02 -0.71
N LEU A 184 9.57 6.31 -0.92
CA LEU A 184 10.87 6.76 -1.43
C LEU A 184 11.99 6.51 -0.42
N ALA A 185 11.76 6.79 0.86
CA ALA A 185 12.71 6.53 1.92
C ALA A 185 13.02 5.03 2.08
N LEU A 186 11.98 4.17 2.11
CA LEU A 186 12.13 2.72 2.09
C LEU A 186 12.96 2.27 0.89
N ALA A 187 12.61 2.73 -0.31
CA ALA A 187 13.30 2.32 -1.52
C ALA A 187 14.76 2.75 -1.52
N ASP A 188 15.08 3.98 -1.09
CA ASP A 188 16.46 4.45 -1.02
C ASP A 188 17.30 3.62 -0.03
N GLY A 189 16.79 3.35 1.17
CA GLY A 189 17.47 2.49 2.14
C GLY A 189 17.74 1.08 1.60
N LEU A 190 16.75 0.48 0.93
CA LEU A 190 16.87 -0.86 0.34
C LEU A 190 17.84 -0.89 -0.85
N VAL A 191 17.85 0.13 -1.70
CA VAL A 191 18.80 0.26 -2.81
C VAL A 191 20.22 0.38 -2.26
N GLN A 192 20.43 1.19 -1.22
CA GLN A 192 21.73 1.34 -0.57
C GLN A 192 22.20 0.03 0.07
N ALA A 193 21.30 -0.74 0.69
CA ALA A 193 21.62 -2.05 1.26
C ALA A 193 22.08 -3.09 0.22
N GLN A 194 21.62 -2.97 -1.03
CA GLN A 194 21.98 -3.86 -2.14
C GLN A 194 23.28 -3.45 -2.85
N ARG A 195 23.84 -2.27 -2.56
CA ARG A 195 25.10 -1.83 -3.17
C ARG A 195 26.29 -2.62 -2.60
N PRO A 196 27.25 -3.03 -3.43
CA PRO A 196 28.48 -3.65 -2.94
C PRO A 196 29.20 -2.71 -1.98
N ARG A 197 29.58 -3.21 -0.80
CA ARG A 197 30.43 -2.44 0.12
C ARG A 197 31.85 -2.40 -0.49
N PRO A 198 32.52 -1.23 -0.57
CA PRO A 198 33.89 -1.19 -1.05
C PRO A 198 34.78 -2.08 -0.18
N PRO A 199 35.79 -2.76 -0.77
CA PRO A 199 36.76 -3.51 0.01
C PRO A 199 37.45 -2.56 1.00
N ARG A 200 37.61 -3.02 2.25
CA ARG A 200 38.32 -2.30 3.31
C ARG A 200 39.79 -2.17 3.00
#